data_AF-A0A367FPZ5-F1
#
_entry.id   AF-A0A367FPZ5-F1
#
_cell.length_a   1.000
_cell.length_b   1.000
_cell.length_c   1.000
_cell.angle_alpha   90.00
_cell.angle_beta   90.00
_cell.angle_gamma   90.00
#
_symmetry.space_group_name_H-M   'P 1'
#
loop_
_entity.id
_entity.type
_entity.pdbx_description
1 polymer ?
#
loop_
_entity_poly.entity_id
_entity_poly.type
_entity_poly.pdbx_seq_one_letter_code
_entity_poly.pdbx_strand_id
1 'polypeptide(L)'
;MSSELQNMIDLLKSQLGYGEQGGGYTKYGDWYGKTVEFDSDYSAQPWCDMLLSWTAHKLGYEKWFGQFAFTPNHARWFVDHDAWGHDPEPGAVVFYDWSGSGTVDGIDHVGMVISADDDGTIHTIEGNVDGGYVREKTRDQTYVVGYGYPDKIKTAMQGQGAHTEKTSLTDAKSLTLIAAETPLTLTGVPSGQTAHQPGPGAAGALLLVALLLVVACLRVTRLSTRLAHVMTGPHRRDAASPERARHAVSRRTP
;
A
#
# COMPACT_ATOMS: atom_id res chain seq x y z
N MET A 1 12.45 16.20 10.11
CA MET A 1 11.07 15.70 9.90
C MET A 1 10.07 16.85 10.04
N SER A 2 9.07 16.92 9.18
CA SER A 2 7.97 17.90 9.25
C SER A 2 7.01 17.65 10.44
N SER A 3 6.17 18.65 10.77
CA SER A 3 5.13 18.49 11.79
C SER A 3 4.03 17.52 11.34
N GLU A 4 3.78 17.40 10.04
CA GLU A 4 2.82 16.44 9.50
C GLU A 4 3.28 14.99 9.70
N LEU A 5 4.56 14.70 9.46
CA LEU A 5 5.11 13.37 9.77
C LEU A 5 5.14 13.10 11.28
N GLN A 6 5.32 14.13 12.13
CA GLN A 6 5.12 13.97 13.58
C GLN A 6 3.68 13.58 13.91
N ASN A 7 2.68 14.22 13.30
CA ASN A 7 1.28 13.87 13.50
C ASN A 7 0.97 12.43 13.06
N MET A 8 1.61 11.95 11.98
CA MET A 8 1.51 10.54 11.58
C MET A 8 2.06 9.61 12.65
N ILE A 9 3.26 9.90 13.17
CA ILE A 9 3.87 9.11 14.25
C ILE A 9 2.97 9.12 15.50
N ASP A 10 2.42 10.26 15.89
CA ASP A 10 1.55 10.36 17.06
C ASP A 10 0.25 9.57 16.87
N LEU A 11 -0.34 9.62 15.68
CA LEU A 11 -1.50 8.80 15.34
C LEU A 11 -1.15 7.30 15.34
N LEU A 12 0.00 6.90 14.80
CA LEU A 12 0.48 5.52 14.86
C LEU A 12 0.72 5.06 16.31
N LYS A 13 1.31 5.89 17.16
CA LYS A 13 1.51 5.60 18.59
C LYS A 13 0.18 5.33 19.30
N SER A 14 -0.87 6.07 18.95
CA SER A 14 -2.21 5.82 19.50
C SER A 14 -2.81 4.46 19.08
N GLN A 15 -2.23 3.78 18.08
CA GLN A 15 -2.64 2.45 17.63
C GLN A 15 -1.87 1.32 18.31
N LEU A 16 -0.83 1.62 19.12
CA LEU A 16 -0.02 0.59 19.78
C LEU A 16 -0.88 -0.36 20.61
N GLY A 17 -0.63 -1.66 20.44
CA GLY A 17 -1.39 -2.72 21.10
C GLY A 17 -2.69 -3.11 20.40
N TYR A 18 -3.11 -2.40 19.34
CA TYR A 18 -4.16 -2.90 18.46
C TYR A 18 -3.72 -4.25 17.87
N GLY A 19 -4.59 -5.25 17.99
CA GLY A 19 -4.37 -6.60 17.51
C GLY A 19 -5.45 -7.02 16.50
N GLU A 20 -5.02 -7.82 15.55
CA GLU A 20 -5.88 -8.53 14.61
C GLU A 20 -6.93 -9.36 15.35
N GLN A 21 -8.14 -9.37 14.81
CA GLN A 21 -9.25 -10.15 15.35
C GLN A 21 -9.29 -11.55 14.71
N GLY A 22 -10.15 -12.43 15.22
CA GLY A 22 -10.30 -13.77 14.68
C GLY A 22 -10.54 -13.76 13.16
N GLY A 23 -9.79 -14.61 12.45
CA GLY A 23 -9.91 -14.78 11.00
C GLY A 23 -9.20 -13.74 10.15
N GLY A 24 -8.22 -13.00 10.68
CA GLY A 24 -7.44 -12.02 9.90
C GLY A 24 -7.94 -10.59 10.03
N TYR A 25 -9.09 -10.39 10.67
CA TYR A 25 -9.81 -9.13 10.54
C TYR A 25 -9.08 -7.95 11.18
N THR A 26 -8.94 -6.85 10.42
CA THR A 26 -8.55 -5.54 10.95
C THR A 26 -9.44 -4.41 10.44
N LYS A 27 -9.56 -3.35 11.24
CA LYS A 27 -10.21 -2.10 10.81
C LYS A 27 -9.46 -1.42 9.66
N TYR A 28 -8.16 -1.69 9.51
CA TYR A 28 -7.33 -1.13 8.44
C TYR A 28 -7.64 -1.83 7.11
N GLY A 29 -7.67 -3.17 7.11
CA GLY A 29 -8.08 -3.96 5.95
C GLY A 29 -9.54 -3.70 5.54
N ASP A 30 -10.45 -3.63 6.50
CA ASP A 30 -11.86 -3.31 6.24
C ASP A 30 -12.05 -1.93 5.61
N TRP A 31 -11.33 -0.91 6.12
CA TRP A 31 -11.33 0.42 5.52
C TRP A 31 -10.75 0.41 4.10
N TYR A 32 -9.62 -0.29 3.89
CA TYR A 32 -8.94 -0.34 2.60
C TYR A 32 -9.86 -0.93 1.52
N GLY A 33 -10.51 -2.06 1.81
CA GLY A 33 -11.46 -2.73 0.91
C GLY A 33 -12.75 -1.94 0.61
N LYS A 34 -13.03 -0.89 1.40
CA LYS A 34 -14.23 -0.05 1.25
C LYS A 34 -13.95 1.35 0.73
N THR A 35 -12.70 1.77 0.67
CA THR A 35 -12.34 3.18 0.41
C THR A 35 -11.25 3.32 -0.63
N VAL A 36 -10.36 2.34 -0.75
CA VAL A 36 -9.19 2.42 -1.64
C VAL A 36 -9.34 1.46 -2.81
N GLU A 37 -9.67 0.19 -2.54
CA GLU A 37 -9.73 -0.84 -3.57
C GLU A 37 -10.90 -1.79 -3.36
N PHE A 38 -11.71 -1.97 -4.40
CA PHE A 38 -13.04 -2.61 -4.30
C PHE A 38 -13.10 -4.00 -4.97
N ASP A 39 -12.04 -4.41 -5.65
CA ASP A 39 -12.02 -5.58 -6.51
C ASP A 39 -11.71 -6.88 -5.74
N SER A 40 -11.36 -6.79 -4.46
CA SER A 40 -11.08 -7.93 -3.59
C SER A 40 -11.39 -7.64 -2.11
N ASP A 41 -11.48 -8.70 -1.30
CA ASP A 41 -11.67 -8.57 0.14
C ASP A 41 -10.32 -8.39 0.86
N TYR A 42 -10.10 -7.17 1.34
CA TYR A 42 -8.92 -6.77 2.09
C TYR A 42 -9.06 -6.91 3.61
N SER A 43 -10.26 -7.26 4.10
CA SER A 43 -10.55 -7.21 5.54
C SER A 43 -9.70 -8.19 6.37
N ALA A 44 -9.24 -9.29 5.75
CA ALA A 44 -8.45 -10.35 6.36
C ALA A 44 -7.06 -10.56 5.72
N GLN A 45 -6.51 -9.56 5.03
CA GLN A 45 -5.21 -9.62 4.36
C GLN A 45 -4.07 -9.08 5.25
N PRO A 46 -2.79 -9.40 4.94
CA PRO A 46 -1.64 -8.74 5.57
C PRO A 46 -1.77 -7.21 5.48
N TRP A 47 -1.62 -6.54 6.62
CA TRP A 47 -2.11 -5.17 6.79
C TRP A 47 -1.04 -4.17 7.25
N CYS A 48 0.25 -4.53 7.18
CA CYS A 48 1.35 -3.66 7.59
C CYS A 48 1.32 -2.30 6.87
N ASP A 49 1.12 -2.29 5.55
CA ASP A 49 1.06 -1.07 4.75
C ASP A 49 -0.32 -0.38 4.80
N MET A 50 -1.38 -1.17 4.99
CA MET A 50 -2.73 -0.63 5.17
C MET A 50 -2.83 0.22 6.44
N LEU A 51 -2.10 -0.13 7.51
CA LEU A 51 -2.00 0.71 8.70
C LEU A 51 -1.41 2.10 8.38
N LEU A 52 -0.31 2.14 7.62
CA LEU A 52 0.35 3.38 7.26
C LEU A 52 -0.55 4.23 6.34
N SER A 53 -1.14 3.58 5.34
CA SER A 53 -2.12 4.18 4.41
C SER A 53 -3.35 4.74 5.12
N TRP A 54 -3.90 4.00 6.09
CA TRP A 54 -5.01 4.44 6.91
C TRP A 54 -4.64 5.68 7.72
N THR A 55 -3.44 5.68 8.32
CA THR A 55 -2.93 6.81 9.12
C THR A 55 -2.79 8.06 8.25
N ALA A 56 -2.18 7.93 7.07
CA ALA A 56 -2.05 9.02 6.11
C ALA A 56 -3.41 9.57 5.69
N HIS A 57 -4.35 8.68 5.32
CA HIS A 57 -5.71 9.06 4.95
C HIS A 57 -6.46 9.78 6.08
N LYS A 58 -6.36 9.30 7.32
CA LYS A 58 -6.99 9.94 8.49
C LYS A 58 -6.53 11.38 8.71
N LEU A 59 -5.32 11.72 8.26
CA LEU A 59 -4.71 13.02 8.39
C LEU A 59 -4.78 13.86 7.09
N GLY A 60 -5.31 13.30 5.99
CA GLY A 60 -5.40 13.98 4.69
C GLY A 60 -4.08 14.02 3.92
N TYR A 61 -3.20 13.04 4.14
CA TYR A 61 -1.83 12.99 3.60
C TYR A 61 -1.69 12.04 2.40
N GLU A 62 -2.78 11.42 1.95
CA GLU A 62 -2.78 10.40 0.90
C GLU A 62 -2.09 10.83 -0.40
N LYS A 63 -2.10 12.12 -0.74
CA LYS A 63 -1.51 12.61 -1.99
C LYS A 63 0.03 12.57 -2.03
N TRP A 64 0.68 12.66 -0.88
CA TRP A 64 2.15 12.68 -0.78
C TRP A 64 2.72 11.53 0.06
N PHE A 65 1.85 10.73 0.69
CA PHE A 65 2.20 9.48 1.33
C PHE A 65 1.77 8.24 0.51
N GLY A 66 0.70 8.34 -0.28
CA GLY A 66 0.12 7.20 -0.99
C GLY A 66 -0.88 6.38 -0.16
N GLN A 67 -1.53 5.42 -0.83
CA GLN A 67 -2.47 4.47 -0.22
C GLN A 67 -2.23 3.08 -0.83
N PHE A 68 -1.60 2.19 -0.06
CA PHE A 68 -1.12 0.89 -0.52
C PHE A 68 -1.44 -0.22 0.48
N ALA A 69 -1.71 -1.40 -0.08
CA ALA A 69 -1.71 -2.68 0.63
C ALA A 69 -0.46 -3.50 0.33
N PHE A 70 0.01 -3.45 -0.92
CA PHE A 70 1.12 -4.26 -1.40
C PHE A 70 2.45 -3.50 -1.31
N THR A 71 3.32 -3.96 -0.42
CA THR A 71 4.55 -3.25 -0.02
C THR A 71 5.53 -2.97 -1.17
N PRO A 72 5.75 -3.86 -2.16
CA PRO A 72 6.59 -3.52 -3.32
C PRO A 72 6.03 -2.37 -4.16
N ASN A 73 4.70 -2.23 -4.27
CA ASN A 73 4.11 -1.14 -5.04
C ASN A 73 4.34 0.20 -4.36
N HIS A 74 4.26 0.25 -3.03
CA HIS A 74 4.54 1.46 -2.28
C HIS A 74 6.02 1.88 -2.40
N ALA A 75 6.94 0.91 -2.33
CA ALA A 75 8.36 1.18 -2.57
C ALA A 75 8.61 1.72 -3.99
N ARG A 76 8.06 1.07 -5.03
CA ARG A 76 8.17 1.57 -6.41
C ARG A 76 7.57 2.96 -6.57
N TRP A 77 6.46 3.26 -5.89
CA TRP A 77 5.87 4.58 -5.92
C TRP A 77 6.83 5.66 -5.37
N PHE A 78 7.54 5.40 -4.27
CA PHE A 78 8.59 6.31 -3.79
C PHE A 78 9.75 6.44 -4.78
N VAL A 79 10.16 5.34 -5.44
CA VAL A 79 11.18 5.38 -6.50
C VAL A 79 10.73 6.27 -7.65
N ASP A 80 9.49 6.11 -8.13
CA ASP A 80 8.92 6.87 -9.25
C ASP A 80 8.74 8.36 -8.93
N HIS A 81 8.74 8.74 -7.65
CA HIS A 81 8.62 10.13 -7.18
C HIS A 81 9.97 10.73 -6.73
N ASP A 82 11.10 10.12 -7.08
CA ASP A 82 12.45 10.56 -6.66
C ASP A 82 12.59 10.70 -5.13
N ALA A 83 11.84 9.88 -4.39
CA ALA A 83 11.70 9.93 -2.95
C ALA A 83 12.12 8.63 -2.26
N TRP A 84 13.01 7.87 -2.89
CA TRP A 84 13.61 6.65 -2.36
C TRP A 84 15.07 6.86 -1.96
N GLY A 85 15.56 6.14 -0.95
CA GLY A 85 16.98 6.12 -0.56
C GLY A 85 17.29 5.09 0.50
N HIS A 86 18.43 5.25 1.17
CA HIS A 86 19.03 4.23 2.06
C HIS A 86 19.36 4.74 3.46
N ASP A 87 19.18 6.03 3.71
CA ASP A 87 19.44 6.62 5.01
C ASP A 87 18.16 6.60 5.86
N PRO A 88 18.22 6.09 7.10
CA PRO A 88 17.08 6.13 8.01
C PRO A 88 16.86 7.55 8.52
N GLU A 89 15.62 8.04 8.41
CA GLU A 89 15.21 9.33 8.94
C GLU A 89 13.89 9.19 9.69
N PRO A 90 13.67 9.90 10.82
CA PRO A 90 12.36 9.96 11.45
C PRO A 90 11.28 10.39 10.44
N GLY A 91 10.21 9.60 10.35
CA GLY A 91 9.11 9.78 9.42
C GLY A 91 9.29 9.12 8.06
N ALA A 92 10.44 8.50 7.78
CA ALA A 92 10.62 7.67 6.60
C ALA A 92 9.83 6.35 6.72
N VAL A 93 9.36 5.84 5.59
CA VAL A 93 8.79 4.48 5.51
C VAL A 93 9.95 3.52 5.24
N VAL A 94 10.22 2.60 6.15
CA VAL A 94 11.24 1.56 5.96
C VAL A 94 10.61 0.33 5.32
N PHE A 95 11.33 -0.29 4.40
CA PHE A 95 10.91 -1.49 3.67
C PHE A 95 11.90 -2.63 3.90
N TYR A 96 11.36 -3.82 4.21
CA TYR A 96 12.15 -4.99 4.56
C TYR A 96 11.91 -6.16 3.60
N ASP A 97 12.96 -6.93 3.35
CA ASP A 97 12.94 -8.21 2.63
C ASP A 97 13.56 -9.27 3.53
N TRP A 98 12.71 -10.14 4.09
CA TRP A 98 13.15 -11.15 5.04
C TRP A 98 13.86 -12.32 4.36
N SER A 99 13.67 -12.50 3.06
CA SER A 99 14.39 -13.49 2.26
C SER A 99 15.83 -13.05 1.95
N GLY A 100 16.13 -11.76 2.08
CA GLY A 100 17.46 -11.18 1.90
C GLY A 100 17.88 -11.07 0.43
N SER A 101 16.94 -10.99 -0.51
CA SER A 101 17.25 -10.70 -1.92
C SER A 101 17.77 -9.28 -2.12
N GLY A 102 17.34 -8.34 -1.26
CA GLY A 102 17.72 -6.93 -1.32
C GLY A 102 17.05 -6.18 -2.48
N THR A 103 15.96 -6.73 -3.04
CA THR A 103 15.27 -6.14 -4.19
C THR A 103 13.89 -5.60 -3.79
N VAL A 104 13.42 -4.60 -4.53
CA VAL A 104 12.06 -4.03 -4.33
C VAL A 104 10.97 -5.10 -4.47
N ASP A 105 11.17 -6.06 -5.38
CA ASP A 105 10.22 -7.16 -5.61
C ASP A 105 10.21 -8.17 -4.47
N GLY A 106 11.29 -8.26 -3.70
CA GLY A 106 11.42 -9.12 -2.52
C GLY A 106 10.92 -8.49 -1.22
N ILE A 107 10.39 -7.26 -1.25
CA ILE A 107 9.90 -6.59 -0.04
C ILE A 107 8.67 -7.31 0.51
N ASP A 108 8.76 -7.74 1.76
CA ASP A 108 7.71 -8.45 2.49
C ASP A 108 6.95 -7.55 3.49
N HIS A 109 7.60 -6.49 3.99
CA HIS A 109 7.11 -5.76 5.16
C HIS A 109 7.51 -4.28 5.17
N VAL A 110 6.76 -3.48 5.92
CA VAL A 110 7.00 -2.04 6.08
C VAL A 110 6.80 -1.57 7.52
N GLY A 111 7.43 -0.43 7.84
CA GLY A 111 7.22 0.31 9.08
C GLY A 111 7.44 1.80 8.90
N MET A 112 7.03 2.59 9.90
CA MET A 112 7.38 4.01 9.99
C MET A 112 8.54 4.17 10.95
N VAL A 113 9.64 4.78 10.51
CA VAL A 113 10.78 5.11 11.37
C VAL A 113 10.38 6.24 12.33
N ILE A 114 10.60 6.04 13.63
CA ILE A 114 10.36 7.06 14.66
C ILE A 114 11.65 7.71 15.16
N SER A 115 12.76 6.97 15.13
CA SER A 115 14.12 7.46 15.40
C SER A 115 15.16 6.48 14.85
N ALA A 116 16.39 6.97 14.70
CA ALA A 116 17.55 6.17 14.35
C ALA A 116 18.71 6.57 15.25
N ASP A 117 19.49 5.59 15.69
CA ASP A 117 20.68 5.76 16.51
C ASP A 117 21.93 5.87 15.63
N ASP A 118 23.02 6.42 16.17
CA ASP A 118 24.28 6.64 15.43
C ASP A 118 24.94 5.34 14.93
N ASP A 119 24.61 4.20 15.55
CA ASP A 119 25.12 2.87 15.17
C ASP A 119 24.29 2.20 14.05
N GLY A 120 23.28 2.90 13.54
CA GLY A 120 22.39 2.41 12.50
C GLY A 120 21.20 1.61 13.02
N THR A 121 21.03 1.45 14.33
CA THR A 121 19.80 0.88 14.90
C THR A 121 18.61 1.78 14.60
N ILE A 122 17.53 1.22 14.08
CA ILE A 122 16.28 1.95 13.82
C ILE A 122 15.20 1.55 14.81
N HIS A 123 14.43 2.55 15.21
CA HIS A 123 13.21 2.39 16.00
C HIS A 123 12.02 2.72 15.13
N THR A 124 11.04 1.83 15.10
CA THR A 124 9.90 1.91 14.18
C THR A 124 8.58 1.66 14.89
N ILE A 125 7.49 2.09 14.27
CA ILE A 125 6.15 1.55 14.55
C ILE A 125 5.71 0.73 13.35
N GLU A 126 5.31 -0.51 13.62
CA GLU A 126 4.95 -1.51 12.62
C GLU A 126 3.60 -2.13 12.96
N GLY A 127 2.76 -2.33 11.95
CA GLY A 127 1.54 -3.15 12.04
C GLY A 127 1.81 -4.59 11.60
N ASN A 128 0.89 -5.50 11.87
CA ASN A 128 1.01 -6.91 11.50
C ASN A 128 2.30 -7.61 11.96
N VAL A 129 2.81 -7.25 13.14
CA VAL A 129 3.99 -7.86 13.76
C VAL A 129 3.63 -8.60 15.03
N ASP A 130 4.51 -9.50 15.48
CA ASP A 130 4.38 -10.21 16.76
C ASP A 130 3.02 -10.93 16.93
N GLY A 131 2.52 -11.55 15.86
CA GLY A 131 1.23 -12.24 15.85
C GLY A 131 0.05 -11.33 15.53
N GLY A 132 0.25 -10.35 14.64
CA GLY A 132 -0.83 -9.49 14.16
C GLY A 132 -1.11 -8.30 15.07
N TYR A 133 -0.09 -7.63 15.60
CA TYR A 133 -0.22 -6.43 16.43
C TYR A 133 0.44 -5.20 15.82
N VAL A 134 0.03 -4.02 16.29
CA VAL A 134 0.79 -2.78 16.16
C VAL A 134 1.78 -2.68 17.33
N ARG A 135 3.08 -2.57 17.01
CA ARG A 135 4.16 -2.52 18.01
C ARG A 135 5.23 -1.50 17.64
N GLU A 136 5.90 -0.99 18.66
CA GLU A 136 7.23 -0.41 18.49
C GLU A 136 8.25 -1.54 18.30
N LYS A 137 9.16 -1.39 17.35
CA LYS A 137 10.24 -2.35 17.08
C LYS A 137 11.57 -1.62 17.08
N THR A 138 12.60 -2.29 17.60
CA THR A 138 14.00 -1.90 17.47
C THR A 138 14.66 -2.94 16.58
N ARG A 139 15.28 -2.52 15.47
CA ARG A 139 15.84 -3.42 14.47
C ARG A 139 17.21 -2.91 14.01
N ASP A 140 18.09 -3.84 13.68
CA ASP A 140 19.22 -3.54 12.80
C ASP A 140 18.74 -3.41 11.34
N GLN A 141 19.63 -2.98 10.45
CA GLN A 141 19.31 -2.74 9.04
C GLN A 141 19.61 -3.93 8.13
N THR A 142 19.89 -5.12 8.65
CA THR A 142 20.35 -6.29 7.87
C THR A 142 19.39 -6.66 6.73
N TYR A 143 18.09 -6.51 6.95
CA TYR A 143 17.03 -6.86 5.99
C TYR A 143 16.37 -5.63 5.36
N VAL A 144 16.91 -4.43 5.57
CA VAL A 144 16.36 -3.21 4.99
C VAL A 144 16.72 -3.15 3.51
N VAL A 145 15.70 -2.99 2.66
CA VAL A 145 15.87 -2.76 1.21
C VAL A 145 16.05 -1.27 0.93
N GLY A 146 15.36 -0.42 1.69
CA GLY A 146 15.50 1.02 1.62
C GLY A 146 14.37 1.76 2.31
N TYR A 147 14.32 3.06 2.06
CA TYR A 147 13.44 4.01 2.71
C TYR A 147 12.71 4.90 1.70
N GLY A 148 11.41 5.08 1.92
CA GLY A 148 10.59 6.09 1.27
C GLY A 148 10.53 7.37 2.09
N TYR A 149 10.59 8.53 1.43
CA TYR A 149 10.62 9.85 2.05
C TYR A 149 9.40 10.71 1.66
N PRO A 150 8.27 10.59 2.37
CA PRO A 150 7.04 11.32 2.04
C PRO A 150 7.21 12.85 1.98
N ASP A 151 8.05 13.42 2.85
CA ASP A 151 8.32 14.87 2.87
C ASP A 151 8.93 15.38 1.55
N LYS A 152 9.74 14.57 0.84
CA LYS A 152 10.30 14.95 -0.47
C LYS A 152 9.20 15.15 -1.51
N ILE A 153 8.23 14.24 -1.55
CA ILE A 153 7.08 14.30 -2.46
C ILE A 153 6.20 15.50 -2.13
N LYS A 154 5.91 15.71 -0.83
CA LYS A 154 5.16 16.86 -0.33
C LYS A 154 5.80 18.18 -0.76
N THR A 155 7.11 18.34 -0.56
CA THR A 155 7.84 19.56 -0.97
C THR A 155 7.80 19.76 -2.48
N ALA A 156 7.98 18.69 -3.27
CA ALA A 156 7.88 18.78 -4.73
C ALA A 156 6.49 19.26 -5.19
N MET A 157 5.41 18.75 -4.59
CA MET A 157 4.04 19.18 -4.88
C MET A 157 3.79 20.66 -4.55
N GLN A 158 4.34 21.16 -3.43
CA GLN A 158 4.23 22.57 -3.04
C GLN A 158 4.99 23.50 -4.00
N GLY A 159 6.16 23.07 -4.47
CA GLY A 159 6.94 23.80 -5.48
C GLY A 159 6.19 23.96 -6.81
N GLN A 160 5.48 22.92 -7.26
CA GLN A 160 4.68 22.94 -8.49
C GLN A 160 3.44 23.85 -8.38
N GLY A 161 2.80 23.90 -7.20
CA GLY A 161 1.68 24.81 -6.92
C GLY A 161 2.10 26.28 -6.93
N ALA A 162 3.26 26.60 -6.35
CA ALA A 162 3.81 27.97 -6.32
C ALA A 162 4.20 28.49 -7.72
N HIS A 163 4.65 27.62 -8.62
CA HIS A 163 4.95 28.00 -10.01
C HIS A 163 3.67 28.28 -10.84
N THR A 164 2.56 27.60 -10.52
CA THR A 164 1.29 27.80 -11.23
C THR A 164 0.59 29.10 -10.82
N GLU A 165 0.58 29.44 -9.52
CA GLU A 165 0.04 30.74 -9.08
C GLU A 165 0.86 31.93 -9.58
N LYS A 166 2.19 31.82 -9.59
CA LYS A 166 3.06 32.94 -10.01
C LYS A 166 2.95 33.25 -11.51
N THR A 167 2.64 32.24 -12.33
CA THR A 167 2.41 32.42 -13.78
C THR A 167 1.03 33.01 -14.06
N SER A 168 0.01 32.65 -13.27
CA SER A 168 -1.35 33.20 -13.41
C SER A 168 -1.47 34.68 -13.02
N LEU A 169 -0.65 35.16 -12.07
CA LEU A 169 -0.66 36.56 -11.62
C LEU A 169 0.10 37.53 -12.56
N THR A 170 0.99 37.02 -13.43
CA THR A 170 1.67 37.83 -14.45
C THR A 170 0.85 37.96 -15.74
N ASP A 171 0.06 36.95 -16.11
CA ASP A 171 -0.79 37.00 -17.31
C ASP A 171 -2.07 37.84 -17.11
N ALA A 172 -2.63 37.86 -15.90
CA ALA A 172 -3.80 38.70 -15.59
C ALA A 172 -3.51 40.21 -15.60
N LYS A 173 -2.23 40.62 -15.53
CA LYS A 173 -1.82 42.03 -15.54
C LYS A 173 -1.59 42.60 -16.95
N SER A 174 -1.65 41.76 -17.99
CA SER A 174 -1.38 42.16 -19.37
C SER A 174 -2.63 42.32 -20.24
N LEU A 175 -3.84 42.16 -19.68
CA LEU A 175 -5.13 42.22 -20.41
C LEU A 175 -5.88 43.56 -20.28
N THR A 176 -5.29 44.59 -19.68
CA THR A 176 -5.92 45.92 -19.57
C THR A 176 -5.36 46.89 -20.61
N LEU A 177 -5.64 46.70 -21.89
CA LEU A 177 -5.57 47.75 -22.92
C LEU A 177 -6.17 47.26 -24.24
N ILE A 178 -7.51 47.25 -24.34
CA ILE A 178 -8.29 47.82 -25.45
C ILE A 178 -9.80 47.69 -25.15
N ALA A 179 -10.45 48.82 -24.88
CA ALA A 179 -11.89 48.95 -24.84
C ALA A 179 -12.29 50.20 -25.64
N ALA A 180 -13.11 50.01 -26.67
CA ALA A 180 -14.00 50.97 -27.35
C ALA A 180 -14.59 50.23 -28.58
N GLU A 181 -15.88 50.24 -28.96
CA GLU A 181 -17.04 51.02 -28.56
C GLU A 181 -18.34 50.40 -29.18
N THR A 182 -19.43 50.39 -28.38
CA THR A 182 -20.88 50.63 -28.67
C THR A 182 -21.80 49.70 -29.56
N PRO A 183 -23.15 49.76 -29.35
CA PRO A 183 -24.05 48.57 -29.31
C PRO A 183 -25.30 48.62 -30.24
N LEU A 184 -26.06 47.53 -30.37
CA LEU A 184 -27.51 47.50 -30.69
C LEU A 184 -28.07 46.09 -30.38
N THR A 185 -29.02 45.89 -29.46
CA THR A 185 -30.49 46.10 -29.50
C THR A 185 -31.26 44.79 -29.69
N LEU A 186 -32.13 44.55 -28.71
CA LEU A 186 -33.10 43.49 -28.52
C LEU A 186 -34.12 43.39 -29.68
N THR A 187 -34.55 42.17 -30.05
CA THR A 187 -35.97 41.74 -30.21
C THR A 187 -36.09 40.45 -31.04
N GLY A 188 -37.06 39.60 -30.69
CA GLY A 188 -37.78 38.78 -31.67
C GLY A 188 -37.69 37.26 -31.51
N VAL A 189 -38.63 36.68 -30.75
CA VAL A 189 -39.11 35.29 -30.93
C VAL A 189 -40.24 35.33 -31.98
N PRO A 190 -40.32 34.38 -32.92
CA PRO A 190 -41.46 33.47 -32.86
C PRO A 190 -41.16 32.01 -33.23
N SER A 191 -42.02 31.15 -32.69
CA SER A 191 -42.17 29.72 -32.91
C SER A 191 -42.41 29.32 -34.37
N GLY A 192 -41.94 28.12 -34.74
CA GLY A 192 -42.35 27.42 -35.97
C GLY A 192 -41.98 25.93 -35.89
N GLN A 193 -43.00 25.08 -35.78
CA GLN A 193 -42.91 23.61 -35.85
C GLN A 193 -42.54 23.17 -37.28
N THR A 194 -41.74 22.10 -37.42
CA THR A 194 -42.00 21.00 -38.37
C THR A 194 -41.29 19.73 -37.92
N ALA A 195 -42.03 18.62 -38.00
CA ALA A 195 -41.56 17.25 -37.78
C ALA A 195 -40.81 16.72 -39.00
N HIS A 196 -39.91 15.73 -38.83
CA HIS A 196 -39.98 14.38 -39.46
C HIS A 196 -38.70 13.53 -39.24
N GLN A 197 -38.86 12.45 -38.46
CA GLN A 197 -38.34 11.07 -38.54
C GLN A 197 -36.81 10.69 -38.55
N PRO A 198 -36.47 9.49 -38.01
CA PRO A 198 -35.10 9.03 -37.74
C PRO A 198 -34.53 8.07 -38.79
N GLY A 199 -33.19 8.00 -38.89
CA GLY A 199 -32.46 7.02 -39.71
C GLY A 199 -31.94 5.82 -38.88
N PRO A 200 -31.76 4.63 -39.50
CA PRO A 200 -31.57 3.36 -38.78
C PRO A 200 -30.10 2.89 -38.67
N GLY A 201 -29.79 2.19 -37.57
CA GLY A 201 -29.33 0.79 -37.64
C GLY A 201 -27.83 0.42 -37.57
N ALA A 202 -27.60 -0.57 -36.69
CA ALA A 202 -26.57 -1.64 -36.68
C ALA A 202 -25.18 -1.33 -36.07
N ALA A 203 -24.83 -1.85 -34.88
CA ALA A 203 -24.65 -3.25 -34.45
C ALA A 203 -23.38 -3.92 -35.04
N GLY A 204 -22.33 -4.01 -34.21
CA GLY A 204 -21.11 -4.73 -34.58
C GLY A 204 -19.94 -4.54 -33.62
N ALA A 205 -20.05 -4.99 -32.37
CA ALA A 205 -18.90 -5.02 -31.45
C ALA A 205 -19.01 -6.04 -30.31
N LEU A 206 -19.70 -7.17 -30.52
CA LEU A 206 -19.96 -8.16 -29.44
C LEU A 206 -19.46 -9.58 -29.71
N LEU A 207 -18.51 -9.76 -30.65
CA LEU A 207 -17.98 -11.11 -30.97
C LEU A 207 -16.49 -11.34 -30.69
N LEU A 208 -15.77 -10.41 -30.07
CA LEU A 208 -14.33 -10.57 -29.78
C LEU A 208 -14.01 -10.94 -28.32
N VAL A 209 -14.97 -10.90 -27.40
CA VAL A 209 -14.73 -11.22 -25.97
C VAL A 209 -14.89 -12.72 -25.68
N ALA A 210 -15.63 -13.48 -26.50
CA ALA A 210 -15.89 -14.89 -26.26
C ALA A 210 -14.72 -15.83 -26.63
N LEU A 211 -13.78 -15.39 -27.49
CA LEU A 211 -12.67 -16.24 -27.94
C LEU A 211 -11.48 -16.28 -26.95
N LEU A 212 -11.32 -15.24 -26.12
CA LEU A 212 -10.23 -15.16 -25.12
C LEU A 212 -10.49 -16.03 -23.88
N LEU A 213 -11.76 -16.25 -23.51
CA LEU A 213 -12.12 -17.07 -22.35
C LEU A 213 -11.93 -18.58 -22.60
N VAL A 214 -12.05 -19.04 -23.84
CA VAL A 214 -11.86 -20.47 -24.18
C VAL A 214 -10.37 -20.88 -24.13
N VAL A 215 -9.44 -19.96 -24.43
CA VAL A 215 -7.99 -20.24 -24.40
C VAL A 215 -7.46 -20.34 -22.95
N ALA A 216 -8.05 -19.59 -22.00
CA ALA A 216 -7.70 -19.68 -20.58
C ALA A 216 -8.14 -21.02 -19.95
N CYS A 217 -9.33 -21.52 -20.27
CA CYS A 217 -9.83 -22.80 -19.74
C CYS A 217 -9.03 -24.04 -20.21
N LEU A 218 -8.42 -23.99 -21.39
CA LEU A 218 -7.61 -25.11 -21.92
C LEU A 218 -6.19 -25.19 -21.33
N ARG A 219 -5.68 -24.10 -20.70
CA ARG A 219 -4.35 -24.12 -20.05
C ARG A 219 -4.40 -24.63 -18.60
N VAL A 220 -5.50 -24.38 -17.88
CA VAL A 220 -5.66 -24.81 -16.47
C VAL A 220 -5.86 -26.33 -16.34
N THR A 221 -6.44 -26.99 -17.34
CA THR A 221 -6.70 -28.44 -17.34
C THR A 221 -5.46 -29.31 -17.64
N ARG A 222 -4.37 -28.74 -18.20
CA ARG A 222 -3.11 -29.49 -18.44
C ARG A 222 -2.12 -29.46 -17.27
N LEU A 223 -2.34 -28.64 -16.24
CA LEU A 223 -1.46 -28.58 -15.07
C LEU A 223 -1.90 -29.52 -13.94
N SER A 224 -3.21 -29.82 -13.86
CA SER A 224 -3.82 -30.64 -12.80
C SER A 224 -3.63 -32.15 -12.97
N THR A 225 -3.10 -32.62 -14.11
CA THR A 225 -2.82 -34.05 -14.37
C THR A 225 -1.41 -34.51 -13.99
N ARG A 226 -0.52 -33.63 -13.49
CA ARG A 226 0.88 -33.98 -13.15
C ARG A 226 1.18 -34.17 -11.66
N LEU A 227 0.20 -34.06 -10.76
CA LEU A 227 0.41 -34.17 -9.30
C LEU A 227 -0.18 -35.43 -8.64
N ALA A 228 -0.78 -36.35 -9.39
CA ALA A 228 -1.38 -37.57 -8.83
C ALA A 228 -0.47 -38.81 -8.86
N HIS A 229 0.84 -38.64 -9.03
CA HIS A 229 1.78 -39.76 -9.12
C HIS A 229 3.08 -39.47 -8.38
N VAL A 230 3.03 -39.42 -7.05
CA VAL A 230 4.14 -39.68 -6.11
C VAL A 230 3.50 -39.72 -4.72
N MET A 231 3.92 -40.67 -3.89
CA MET A 231 3.52 -40.95 -2.49
C MET A 231 2.48 -42.07 -2.28
N THR A 232 2.77 -43.25 -2.82
CA THR A 232 2.46 -44.53 -2.18
C THR A 232 3.77 -45.29 -1.92
N GLY A 233 4.09 -45.59 -0.66
CA GLY A 233 5.23 -46.45 -0.29
C GLY A 233 5.67 -46.31 1.19
N PRO A 234 6.14 -47.38 1.85
CA PRO A 234 5.46 -47.89 3.04
C PRO A 234 6.22 -47.81 4.37
N HIS A 235 5.43 -47.96 5.45
CA HIS A 235 5.75 -48.48 6.79
C HIS A 235 7.18 -48.96 7.09
N ARG A 236 7.74 -48.43 8.20
CA ARG A 236 8.53 -49.23 9.14
C ARG A 236 8.07 -48.98 10.58
N ARG A 237 7.73 -50.10 11.23
CA ARG A 237 7.63 -50.29 12.68
C ARG A 237 9.05 -50.40 13.25
N ASP A 238 9.22 -50.01 14.51
CA ASP A 238 10.00 -50.67 15.58
C ASP A 238 10.07 -49.66 16.76
N ALA A 239 9.27 -49.79 17.81
CA ALA A 239 9.36 -50.72 18.96
C ALA A 239 10.36 -50.27 20.06
N ALA A 240 9.84 -50.34 21.30
CA ALA A 240 10.53 -50.47 22.61
C ALA A 240 10.69 -49.21 23.51
N SER A 241 9.74 -49.08 24.44
CA SER A 241 10.01 -48.83 25.89
C SER A 241 9.85 -50.19 26.60
N PRO A 242 10.43 -50.50 27.79
CA PRO A 242 10.36 -49.66 28.99
C PRO A 242 11.52 -49.76 30.04
N GLU A 243 11.41 -48.93 31.08
CA GLU A 243 11.75 -49.20 32.51
C GLU A 243 13.23 -49.32 32.99
N ARG A 244 13.66 -48.35 33.83
CA ARG A 244 14.16 -48.64 35.19
C ARG A 244 14.38 -47.40 36.06
N ALA A 245 13.67 -47.38 37.19
CA ALA A 245 14.00 -46.58 38.37
C ALA A 245 15.12 -47.25 39.19
N ARG A 246 16.01 -46.44 39.81
CA ARG A 246 16.36 -46.45 41.27
C ARG A 246 17.78 -45.92 41.55
N HIS A 247 17.81 -44.99 42.51
CA HIS A 247 18.80 -44.72 43.56
C HIS A 247 20.22 -44.23 43.21
N ALA A 248 20.55 -43.03 43.71
CA ALA A 248 21.48 -42.89 44.84
C ALA A 248 21.37 -41.50 45.50
N VAL A 249 20.90 -41.50 46.75
CA VAL A 249 21.12 -40.47 47.77
C VAL A 249 22.56 -40.60 48.29
N SER A 250 23.31 -39.50 48.46
CA SER A 250 24.15 -39.22 49.65
C SER A 250 25.09 -38.01 49.47
N ARG A 251 25.25 -37.27 50.59
CA ARG A 251 26.29 -36.28 51.02
C ARG A 251 25.91 -34.80 50.80
N ARG A 252 25.46 -34.06 51.83
CA ARG A 252 26.06 -33.57 53.10
C ARG A 252 26.66 -32.14 53.00
N THR A 253 25.98 -31.22 53.70
CA THR A 253 26.45 -30.16 54.63
C THR A 253 27.08 -28.87 54.09
N PRO A 254 27.08 -27.76 54.88
CA PRO A 254 26.65 -27.57 56.28
C PRO A 254 25.23 -27.02 56.46
#